data_AF-A0A7S2IX38-F1
#
_entry.id   AF-A0A7S2IX38-F1
#
_cell.length_a   1.000
_cell.length_b   1.000
_cell.length_c   1.000
_cell.angle_alpha   90.00
_cell.angle_beta   90.00
_cell.angle_gamma   90.00
#
_symmetry.space_group_name_H-M   'P 1'
#
loop_
_entity.id
_entity.type
_entity.pdbx_description
1 polymer ?
#
loop_
_entity_poly.entity_id
_entity_poly.type
_entity_poly.pdbx_seq_one_letter_code
_entity_poly.pdbx_strand_id
1 'polypeptide(L)'
;RMLETTRQPDFGPEGHAQAPPASAAAGRATLESLSVPGSVNSVLEPGDQVRRLGLVSLADRFDSALVLNPVEATKGSMQRKFLTADSWATKTFRRLNKRDDRGHVYYQMLLGGPRERLHFEPRKSTAVIVTCGGLCPGLNSVIRELVMTLAEYGVPRIFGCKGGYMGMSAPDKWMRLDPAIVREIHMSGGTILVSDRGNPPCSEVAQTLKDRDVQHFFVIGGDGSHRGAMEIFKCTDQIGHNCSVVGVPKTIDNDVPLLDQTFGFDTACTEALKAVDSAYVEATCNANCIGLVKLMGRHCGFIAMHATLSSRHVDVCLLPEMDIDAEKVLDHVADLMRRKKHAVIVVAEGC
;
A
#
# COMPACT_ATOMS: atom_id res chain seq x y z
N ARG A 1 22.92 -12.71 -6.67
CA ARG A 1 21.94 -13.63 -6.04
C ARG A 1 20.66 -12.84 -5.86
N MET A 2 19.64 -13.08 -6.69
CA MET A 2 18.30 -12.56 -6.44
C MET A 2 17.73 -13.34 -5.25
N LEU A 3 17.38 -12.64 -4.18
CA LEU A 3 16.46 -13.12 -3.15
C LEU A 3 15.10 -12.49 -3.48
N GLU A 4 14.06 -13.29 -3.33
CA GLU A 4 12.87 -13.31 -4.19
C GLU A 4 12.09 -12.00 -4.32
N THR A 5 11.64 -11.75 -5.55
CA THR A 5 10.50 -10.88 -5.87
C THR A 5 9.24 -11.73 -5.74
N THR A 6 8.18 -11.11 -5.25
CA THR A 6 6.83 -11.65 -5.13
C THR A 6 6.41 -12.50 -6.34
N ARG A 7 6.07 -13.78 -6.10
CA ARG A 7 5.21 -14.51 -7.04
C ARG A 7 3.77 -14.09 -6.76
N GLN A 8 3.16 -13.42 -7.73
CA GLN A 8 1.71 -13.27 -7.82
C GLN A 8 1.03 -14.66 -7.82
N PRO A 9 -0.22 -14.79 -7.32
CA PRO A 9 -0.96 -16.04 -7.38
C PRO A 9 -1.26 -16.46 -8.84
N ASP A 10 -1.21 -17.78 -9.07
CA ASP A 10 -1.58 -18.43 -10.32
C ASP A 10 -3.12 -18.48 -10.47
N PHE A 11 -3.64 -17.96 -11.58
CA PHE A 11 -5.06 -17.93 -11.96
C PHE A 11 -5.39 -19.14 -12.87
N GLY A 12 -5.40 -20.36 -12.32
CA GLY A 12 -5.75 -21.60 -13.04
C GLY A 12 -7.14 -22.16 -12.66
N PRO A 13 -7.87 -22.81 -13.60
CA PRO A 13 -9.28 -23.19 -13.42
C PRO A 13 -9.51 -24.51 -12.65
N GLU A 14 -10.74 -24.68 -12.16
CA GLU A 14 -11.30 -25.85 -11.48
C GLU A 14 -11.27 -27.15 -12.32
N GLY A 15 -11.10 -28.31 -11.64
CA GLY A 15 -11.75 -29.58 -12.03
C GLY A 15 -10.90 -30.77 -12.52
N HIS A 16 -11.00 -31.89 -11.76
CA HIS A 16 -10.75 -33.32 -12.12
C HIS A 16 -9.29 -33.79 -12.40
N ALA A 17 -8.78 -34.95 -11.97
CA ALA A 17 -9.21 -36.06 -11.10
C ALA A 17 -7.96 -36.90 -10.68
N GLN A 18 -8.14 -37.79 -9.70
CA GLN A 18 -7.14 -38.54 -8.89
C GLN A 18 -6.23 -39.58 -9.59
N ALA A 19 -5.08 -39.89 -8.97
CA ALA A 19 -4.65 -41.25 -8.61
C ALA A 19 -3.50 -41.24 -7.55
N PRO A 20 -3.46 -42.14 -6.54
CA PRO A 20 -2.37 -42.25 -5.55
C PRO A 20 -1.47 -43.50 -5.83
N PRO A 21 -0.47 -43.82 -5.00
CA PRO A 21 0.90 -43.30 -5.04
C PRO A 21 1.92 -44.39 -5.47
N ALA A 22 3.04 -43.99 -6.09
CA ALA A 22 4.20 -44.86 -6.24
C ALA A 22 5.45 -44.16 -5.69
N SER A 23 6.19 -44.94 -4.92
CA SER A 23 7.35 -44.63 -4.09
C SER A 23 8.48 -43.87 -4.79
N ALA A 24 8.95 -42.80 -4.17
CA ALA A 24 10.38 -42.51 -4.04
C ALA A 24 10.58 -41.48 -2.92
N ALA A 25 11.44 -41.85 -1.97
CA ALA A 25 11.89 -40.99 -0.91
C ALA A 25 12.61 -39.75 -1.47
N ALA A 26 11.99 -38.59 -1.34
CA ALA A 26 12.66 -37.30 -1.28
C ALA A 26 11.75 -36.42 -0.43
N GLY A 27 12.20 -36.07 0.78
CA GLY A 27 11.45 -35.19 1.67
C GLY A 27 11.02 -33.94 0.90
N ARG A 28 9.71 -33.68 0.86
CA ARG A 28 9.17 -32.40 0.41
C ARG A 28 9.80 -31.34 1.30
N ALA A 29 10.83 -30.68 0.77
CA ALA A 29 11.28 -29.40 1.24
C ALA A 29 10.06 -28.47 1.24
N THR A 30 9.49 -28.22 2.41
CA THR A 30 8.56 -27.11 2.60
C THR A 30 9.31 -25.83 2.24
N LEU A 31 8.62 -24.79 1.76
CA LEU A 31 9.23 -23.50 1.41
C LEU A 31 10.11 -22.93 2.55
N GLU A 32 9.83 -23.29 3.80
CA GLU A 32 10.66 -23.00 4.98
C GLU A 32 12.08 -23.59 4.93
N SER A 33 12.30 -24.66 4.17
CA SER A 33 13.60 -25.32 3.99
C SER A 33 14.40 -24.80 2.78
N LEU A 34 13.79 -23.98 1.90
CA LEU A 34 14.49 -23.37 0.75
C LEU A 34 15.18 -22.04 1.10
N SER A 35 14.90 -21.42 2.25
CA SER A 35 15.63 -20.25 2.72
C SER A 35 15.77 -20.26 4.23
N VAL A 36 16.98 -20.58 4.72
CA VAL A 36 17.34 -20.25 6.10
C VAL A 36 17.38 -18.72 6.16
N PRO A 37 16.61 -18.06 7.05
CA PRO A 37 16.68 -16.61 7.22
C PRO A 37 18.14 -16.21 7.50
N GLY A 38 18.78 -15.54 6.55
CA GLY A 38 20.13 -15.04 6.71
C GLY A 38 20.11 -13.77 7.55
N SER A 39 21.10 -13.58 8.42
CA SER A 39 21.30 -12.29 9.09
C SER A 39 21.59 -11.23 8.03
N VAL A 40 21.01 -10.02 8.16
CA VAL A 40 21.31 -8.88 7.28
C VAL A 40 22.82 -8.62 7.20
N ASN A 41 23.56 -8.91 8.28
CA ASN A 41 25.02 -8.79 8.34
C ASN A 41 25.75 -9.67 7.32
N SER A 42 25.11 -10.73 6.80
CA SER A 42 25.68 -11.57 5.74
C SER A 42 25.62 -10.94 4.34
N VAL A 43 24.93 -9.79 4.20
CA VAL A 43 24.70 -9.07 2.94
C VAL A 43 25.31 -7.66 2.95
N LEU A 44 25.67 -7.13 4.12
CA LEU A 44 26.27 -5.79 4.26
C LEU A 44 27.75 -5.81 3.86
N GLU A 45 28.18 -4.80 3.11
CA GLU A 45 29.59 -4.55 2.81
C GLU A 45 30.20 -3.55 3.81
N PRO A 46 31.53 -3.49 3.94
CA PRO A 46 32.21 -2.49 4.76
C PRO A 46 31.80 -1.05 4.37
N GLY A 47 31.20 -0.34 5.33
CA GLY A 47 30.71 1.03 5.15
C GLY A 47 29.18 1.15 5.10
N ASP A 48 28.46 0.05 4.86
CA ASP A 48 27.01 0.06 4.86
C ASP A 48 26.45 0.28 6.27
N GLN A 49 25.34 1.02 6.36
CA GLN A 49 24.64 1.32 7.61
C GLN A 49 23.22 0.76 7.57
N VAL A 50 22.74 0.25 8.69
CA VAL A 50 21.33 -0.12 8.87
C VAL A 50 20.68 0.88 9.82
N ARG A 51 19.65 1.58 9.35
CA ARG A 51 18.82 2.48 10.16
C ARG A 51 17.46 1.85 10.38
N ARG A 52 17.08 1.70 11.64
CA ARG A 52 15.75 1.19 12.02
C ARG A 52 14.79 2.35 12.18
N LEU A 53 13.66 2.25 11.50
CA LEU A 53 12.54 3.16 11.67
C LEU A 53 11.75 2.66 12.87
N GLY A 54 11.96 3.33 14.01
CA GLY A 54 11.24 3.05 15.24
C GLY A 54 9.78 3.46 15.14
N LEU A 55 8.91 2.70 15.82
CA LEU A 55 7.53 3.08 16.06
C LEU A 55 7.44 3.72 17.45
N VAL A 56 6.51 4.67 17.61
CA VAL A 56 6.18 5.15 18.95
C VAL A 56 5.35 4.08 19.65
N SER A 57 5.92 3.47 20.68
CA SER A 57 5.25 2.49 21.53
C SER A 57 4.33 3.21 22.52
N LEU A 58 3.03 2.91 22.47
CA LEU A 58 2.08 3.40 23.47
C LEU A 58 2.34 2.79 24.85
N ALA A 59 2.94 1.59 24.91
CA ALA A 59 3.29 0.95 26.18
C ALA A 59 4.34 1.73 26.99
N ASP A 60 5.11 2.60 26.33
CA ASP A 60 6.13 3.43 26.99
C ASP A 60 5.50 4.70 27.60
N ARG A 61 4.24 5.01 27.25
CA ARG A 61 3.52 6.24 27.61
C ARG A 61 2.28 5.97 28.46
N PHE A 62 1.67 4.81 28.28
CA PHE A 62 0.42 4.41 28.90
C PHE A 62 0.50 2.98 29.43
N ASP A 63 -0.25 2.71 30.49
CA ASP A 63 -0.37 1.37 31.05
C ASP A 63 -0.95 0.41 30.00
N SER A 64 -0.29 -0.73 29.84
CA SER A 64 -0.68 -1.77 28.90
C SER A 64 -1.54 -2.81 29.60
N ALA A 65 -2.64 -3.23 28.97
CA ALA A 65 -3.45 -4.33 29.49
C ALA A 65 -2.71 -5.69 29.41
N LEU A 66 -1.72 -5.81 28.50
CA LEU A 66 -0.87 -6.99 28.29
C LEU A 66 -1.67 -8.29 28.12
N VAL A 67 -2.83 -8.20 27.47
CA VAL A 67 -3.75 -9.32 27.25
C VAL A 67 -3.16 -10.28 26.23
N LEU A 68 -3.30 -11.59 26.45
CA LEU A 68 -2.93 -12.59 25.46
C LEU A 68 -3.72 -12.39 24.17
N ASN A 69 -3.06 -12.54 23.03
CA ASN A 69 -3.69 -12.42 21.73
C ASN A 69 -4.81 -13.47 21.59
N PRO A 70 -6.08 -13.06 21.38
CA PRO A 70 -7.20 -13.98 21.29
C PRO A 70 -7.17 -14.81 20.00
N VAL A 71 -6.40 -14.36 19.02
CA VAL A 71 -6.07 -15.14 17.83
C VAL A 71 -5.01 -16.16 18.23
N GLU A 72 -5.43 -17.21 18.94
CA GLU A 72 -4.62 -18.42 19.10
C GLU A 72 -4.19 -18.90 17.72
N ALA A 73 -2.95 -19.35 17.58
CA ALA A 73 -2.45 -19.99 16.37
C ALA A 73 -3.47 -21.06 15.95
N THR A 74 -4.29 -20.74 14.96
CA THR A 74 -5.52 -21.47 14.64
C THR A 74 -5.14 -22.93 14.44
N LYS A 75 -5.78 -23.84 15.19
CA LYS A 75 -5.60 -25.29 15.03
C LYS A 75 -6.05 -25.69 13.62
N GLY A 76 -5.13 -25.68 12.66
CA GLY A 76 -5.38 -26.04 11.27
C GLY A 76 -4.27 -25.53 10.33
N SER A 77 -3.36 -26.45 9.96
CA SER A 77 -2.34 -26.42 8.89
C SER A 77 -1.38 -25.22 8.70
N MET A 78 -1.50 -24.11 9.44
CA MET A 78 -0.46 -23.07 9.50
C MET A 78 -0.45 -22.44 10.90
N GLN A 79 0.51 -22.81 11.75
CA GLN A 79 0.73 -22.08 12.99
C GLN A 79 1.07 -20.62 12.65
N ARG A 80 0.17 -19.67 12.95
CA ARG A 80 0.49 -18.23 12.89
C ARG A 80 1.62 -17.96 13.89
N LYS A 81 2.84 -17.80 13.39
CA LYS A 81 4.02 -17.51 14.22
C LYS A 81 3.88 -16.09 14.78
N PHE A 82 3.77 -15.95 16.11
CA PHE A 82 3.83 -14.64 16.72
C PHE A 82 5.18 -13.98 16.44
N LEU A 83 5.13 -12.71 16.09
CA LEU A 83 6.33 -11.92 15.85
C LEU A 83 6.78 -11.29 17.17
N THR A 84 8.07 -11.02 17.26
CA THR A 84 8.68 -10.35 18.42
C THR A 84 8.78 -8.84 18.16
N ALA A 85 9.12 -8.08 19.21
CA ALA A 85 9.48 -6.67 19.07
C ALA A 85 10.76 -6.47 18.22
N ASP A 86 11.56 -7.52 18.06
CA ASP A 86 12.81 -7.51 17.28
C ASP A 86 12.66 -8.14 15.88
N SER A 87 11.43 -8.34 15.41
CA SER A 87 11.17 -8.83 14.06
C SER A 87 11.18 -7.66 13.07
N TRP A 88 12.24 -7.53 12.28
CA TRP A 88 12.44 -6.42 11.33
C TRP A 88 12.35 -6.90 9.87
N ALA A 89 11.74 -6.09 9.01
CA ALA A 89 11.74 -6.22 7.57
C ALA A 89 12.70 -5.20 6.95
N THR A 90 13.41 -5.58 5.89
CA THR A 90 14.30 -4.69 5.12
C THR A 90 13.80 -4.65 3.68
N LYS A 91 13.83 -3.47 3.04
CA LYS A 91 13.54 -3.36 1.60
C LYS A 91 14.50 -4.26 0.80
N THR A 92 14.02 -4.82 -0.30
CA THR A 92 14.79 -5.74 -1.14
C THR A 92 16.13 -5.14 -1.57
N PHE A 93 17.23 -5.87 -1.33
CA PHE A 93 18.57 -5.46 -1.75
C PHE A 93 18.70 -5.57 -3.28
N ARG A 94 18.80 -4.43 -3.98
CA ARG A 94 19.09 -4.42 -5.41
C ARG A 94 20.50 -3.89 -5.67
N ARG A 95 21.48 -4.79 -5.74
CA ARG A 95 22.84 -4.46 -6.21
C ARG A 95 22.94 -4.82 -7.69
N LEU A 96 22.88 -3.81 -8.56
CA LEU A 96 23.02 -3.99 -10.00
C LEU A 96 24.50 -3.95 -10.45
N ASN A 97 25.38 -3.24 -9.74
CA ASN A 97 26.80 -3.10 -10.12
C ASN A 97 27.75 -2.94 -8.90
N LYS A 98 28.86 -3.70 -8.88
CA LYS A 98 29.91 -3.65 -7.84
C LYS A 98 30.61 -2.29 -7.70
N ARG A 99 30.43 -1.35 -8.63
CA ARG A 99 31.14 -0.06 -8.66
C ARG A 99 30.40 1.06 -7.91
N ASP A 100 29.10 0.93 -7.64
CA ASP A 100 28.29 1.90 -6.88
C ASP A 100 28.20 1.58 -5.37
N ASP A 101 29.01 0.64 -4.89
CA ASP A 101 28.70 -0.17 -3.69
C ASP A 101 29.61 0.12 -2.48
N ARG A 102 29.64 1.35 -1.94
CA ARG A 102 30.13 1.58 -0.57
C ARG A 102 29.33 2.68 0.13
N GLY A 103 28.89 2.41 1.36
CA GLY A 103 28.28 3.45 2.22
C GLY A 103 26.76 3.51 2.14
N HIS A 104 26.07 2.43 1.74
CA HIS A 104 24.61 2.45 1.58
C HIS A 104 23.91 2.49 2.93
N VAL A 105 22.85 3.28 3.03
CA VAL A 105 21.97 3.31 4.20
C VAL A 105 20.74 2.47 3.92
N TYR A 106 20.67 1.29 4.53
CA TYR A 106 19.51 0.41 4.48
C TYR A 106 18.52 0.76 5.59
N TYR A 107 17.25 0.82 5.25
CA TYR A 107 16.19 1.07 6.22
C TYR A 107 15.48 -0.23 6.61
N GLN A 108 15.30 -0.41 7.91
CA GLN A 108 14.52 -1.49 8.49
C GLN A 108 13.24 -0.96 9.11
N MET A 109 12.14 -1.66 8.87
CA MET A 109 10.83 -1.38 9.47
C MET A 109 10.43 -2.56 10.35
N LEU A 110 9.67 -2.31 11.42
CA LEU A 110 9.14 -3.39 12.22
C LEU A 110 8.20 -4.26 11.36
N LEU A 111 8.38 -5.57 11.41
CA LEU A 111 7.56 -6.51 10.64
C LEU A 111 6.13 -6.50 11.21
N GLY A 112 5.17 -6.15 10.34
CA GLY A 112 3.75 -6.21 10.66
C GLY A 112 3.30 -7.65 10.90
N GLY A 113 2.47 -7.86 11.91
CA GLY A 113 1.91 -9.18 12.22
C GLY A 113 1.51 -9.31 13.69
N PRO A 114 0.87 -10.43 14.07
CA PRO A 114 0.34 -10.63 15.41
C PRO A 114 1.47 -10.70 16.43
N ARG A 115 1.26 -10.06 17.58
CA ARG A 115 2.11 -10.14 18.77
C ARG A 115 1.44 -11.01 19.83
N GLU A 116 2.22 -11.72 20.64
CA GLU A 116 1.68 -12.61 21.68
C GLU A 116 0.82 -11.85 22.70
N ARG A 117 1.24 -10.63 23.05
CA ARG A 117 0.53 -9.75 23.99
C ARG A 117 0.06 -8.48 23.30
N LEU A 118 -1.14 -8.05 23.66
CA LEU A 118 -1.79 -6.85 23.14
C LEU A 118 -1.74 -5.73 24.17
N HIS A 119 -1.53 -4.50 23.69
CA HIS A 119 -1.57 -3.31 24.52
C HIS A 119 -3.00 -2.99 24.98
N PHE A 120 -3.96 -3.06 24.05
CA PHE A 120 -5.39 -2.84 24.31
C PHE A 120 -6.13 -4.15 24.56
N GLU A 121 -7.15 -4.11 25.42
CA GLU A 121 -8.11 -5.21 25.55
C GLU A 121 -9.16 -5.10 24.43
N PRO A 122 -9.22 -6.04 23.47
CA PRO A 122 -10.08 -5.89 22.29
C PRO A 122 -11.56 -5.70 22.63
N ARG A 123 -12.06 -6.43 23.62
CA ARG A 123 -13.47 -6.41 24.04
C ARG A 123 -13.94 -5.06 24.63
N LYS A 124 -13.01 -4.19 25.02
CA LYS A 124 -13.31 -2.83 25.52
C LYS A 124 -12.99 -1.75 24.49
N SER A 125 -12.35 -2.12 23.39
CA SER A 125 -11.81 -1.17 22.44
C SER A 125 -12.88 -0.66 21.47
N THR A 126 -12.68 0.58 21.03
CA THR A 126 -13.39 1.19 19.90
C THR A 126 -12.40 1.50 18.78
N ALA A 127 -12.78 1.14 17.56
CA ALA A 127 -12.03 1.43 16.36
C ALA A 127 -12.82 2.36 15.44
N VAL A 128 -12.14 3.32 14.80
CA VAL A 128 -12.70 4.13 13.72
C VAL A 128 -11.78 4.12 12.50
N ILE A 129 -12.39 3.99 11.32
CA ILE A 129 -11.72 3.94 10.02
C ILE A 129 -12.15 5.16 9.20
N VAL A 130 -11.19 5.86 8.60
CA VAL A 130 -11.43 6.94 7.64
C VAL A 130 -10.68 6.70 6.33
N THR A 131 -11.26 7.15 5.23
CA THR A 131 -10.59 7.28 3.94
C THR A 131 -10.38 8.76 3.63
N CYS A 132 -9.14 9.14 3.33
CA CYS A 132 -8.74 10.52 3.10
C CYS A 132 -8.03 10.67 1.74
N GLY A 133 -8.20 11.84 1.12
CA GLY A 133 -7.53 12.18 -0.14
C GLY A 133 -8.22 11.66 -1.41
N GLY A 134 -7.45 11.50 -2.49
CA GLY A 134 -7.96 10.99 -3.77
C GLY A 134 -8.35 9.52 -3.71
N LEU A 135 -9.29 9.11 -4.56
CA LEU A 135 -9.71 7.72 -4.68
C LEU A 135 -8.58 6.85 -5.22
N CYS A 136 -8.60 5.58 -4.81
CA CYS A 136 -7.62 4.58 -5.19
C CYS A 136 -8.33 3.22 -5.24
N PRO A 137 -8.09 2.38 -6.25
CA PRO A 137 -8.55 1.00 -6.23
C PRO A 137 -8.06 0.27 -4.98
N GLY A 138 -8.89 -0.61 -4.41
CA GLY A 138 -8.56 -1.39 -3.20
C GLY A 138 -8.96 -0.76 -1.86
N LEU A 139 -9.48 0.48 -1.85
CA LEU A 139 -9.97 1.13 -0.62
C LEU A 139 -10.99 0.30 0.16
N ASN A 140 -12.02 -0.21 -0.52
CA ASN A 140 -13.04 -1.05 0.12
C ASN A 140 -12.46 -2.39 0.61
N SER A 141 -11.48 -2.96 -0.10
CA SER A 141 -10.79 -4.17 0.34
C SER A 141 -10.05 -3.94 1.65
N VAL A 142 -9.33 -2.83 1.80
CA VAL A 142 -8.66 -2.46 3.05
C VAL A 142 -9.67 -2.26 4.18
N ILE A 143 -10.77 -1.54 3.94
CA ILE A 143 -11.83 -1.35 4.95
C ILE A 143 -12.40 -2.70 5.40
N ARG A 144 -12.69 -3.59 4.45
CA ARG A 144 -13.19 -4.93 4.75
C ARG A 144 -12.21 -5.71 5.61
N GLU A 145 -10.94 -5.81 5.22
CA GLU A 145 -9.97 -6.60 5.96
C GLU A 145 -9.71 -6.04 7.36
N LEU A 146 -9.72 -4.72 7.54
CA LEU A 146 -9.65 -4.10 8.87
C LEU A 146 -10.86 -4.50 9.72
N VAL A 147 -12.08 -4.41 9.20
CA VAL A 147 -13.30 -4.75 9.94
C VAL A 147 -13.35 -6.25 10.28
N MET A 148 -13.03 -7.12 9.33
CA MET A 148 -13.00 -8.57 9.53
C MET A 148 -11.94 -8.96 10.58
N THR A 149 -10.75 -8.36 10.51
CA THR A 149 -9.68 -8.59 11.50
C THR A 149 -10.10 -8.07 12.88
N LEU A 150 -10.58 -6.84 13.00
CA LEU A 150 -11.05 -6.28 14.27
C LEU A 150 -12.16 -7.14 14.91
N ALA A 151 -13.06 -7.69 14.08
CA ALA A 151 -14.10 -8.62 14.53
C ALA A 151 -13.51 -9.96 15.01
N GLU A 152 -12.52 -10.52 14.32
CA GLU A 152 -11.78 -11.73 14.75
C GLU A 152 -11.10 -11.52 16.11
N TYR A 153 -10.55 -10.33 16.34
CA TYR A 153 -9.98 -9.92 17.64
C TYR A 153 -11.05 -9.69 18.72
N GLY A 154 -12.33 -9.64 18.37
CA GLY A 154 -13.44 -9.40 19.30
C GLY A 154 -13.64 -7.94 19.69
N VAL A 155 -13.22 -7.00 18.83
CA VAL A 155 -13.49 -5.56 19.01
C VAL A 155 -14.98 -5.29 18.77
N PRO A 156 -15.75 -4.89 19.79
CA PRO A 156 -17.19 -4.78 19.64
C PRO A 156 -17.54 -3.54 18.82
N ARG A 157 -16.88 -2.40 19.06
CA ARG A 157 -17.27 -1.08 18.54
C ARG A 157 -16.34 -0.69 17.37
N ILE A 158 -16.78 -0.96 16.14
CA ILE A 158 -16.07 -0.61 14.90
C ILE A 158 -16.94 0.37 14.13
N PHE A 159 -16.35 1.51 13.78
CA PHE A 159 -17.00 2.59 13.05
C PHE A 159 -16.22 2.95 11.78
N GLY A 160 -16.94 3.41 10.78
CA GLY A 160 -16.39 4.18 9.67
C GLY A 160 -16.88 5.62 9.79
N CYS A 161 -16.05 6.59 9.44
CA CYS A 161 -16.49 7.99 9.40
C CYS A 161 -16.42 8.51 7.96
N LYS A 162 -17.54 9.10 7.50
CA LYS A 162 -17.68 9.55 6.13
C LYS A 162 -17.10 10.93 5.86
N GLY A 163 -16.35 11.10 4.79
CA GLY A 163 -15.74 12.39 4.42
C GLY A 163 -14.40 12.65 5.12
N GLY A 164 -13.59 11.60 5.30
CA GLY A 164 -12.25 11.72 5.87
C GLY A 164 -12.21 12.40 7.24
N TYR A 165 -11.24 13.29 7.45
CA TYR A 165 -11.10 14.00 8.72
C TYR A 165 -12.24 14.99 8.98
N MET A 166 -12.76 15.67 7.96
CA MET A 166 -13.89 16.61 8.10
C MET A 166 -15.13 15.92 8.67
N GLY A 167 -15.34 14.66 8.31
CA GLY A 167 -16.44 13.86 8.83
C GLY A 167 -16.40 13.65 10.34
N MET A 168 -15.21 13.68 10.95
CA MET A 168 -15.03 13.28 12.35
C MET A 168 -15.86 14.15 13.30
N SER A 169 -15.92 15.46 13.04
CA SER A 169 -16.68 16.43 13.86
C SER A 169 -18.20 16.33 13.68
N ALA A 170 -18.68 15.58 12.67
CA ALA A 170 -20.10 15.51 12.31
C ALA A 170 -20.72 14.15 12.71
N PRO A 171 -21.57 14.08 13.75
CA PRO A 171 -22.12 12.81 14.24
C PRO A 171 -22.87 11.97 13.19
N ASP A 172 -23.54 12.61 12.22
CA ASP A 172 -24.27 11.94 11.13
C ASP A 172 -23.37 11.22 10.12
N LYS A 173 -22.06 11.53 10.14
CA LYS A 173 -21.07 10.89 9.27
C LYS A 173 -20.51 9.59 9.84
N TRP A 174 -20.73 9.33 11.13
CA TRP A 174 -20.29 8.09 11.76
C TRP A 174 -21.26 6.96 11.45
N MET A 175 -20.76 5.87 10.91
CA MET A 175 -21.53 4.67 10.61
C MET A 175 -20.93 3.46 11.30
N ARG A 176 -21.80 2.58 11.79
CA ARG A 176 -21.37 1.28 12.32
C ARG A 176 -20.82 0.42 11.18
N LEU A 177 -19.72 -0.27 11.43
CA LEU A 177 -19.19 -1.31 10.55
C LEU A 177 -19.22 -2.64 11.28
N ASP A 178 -19.59 -3.69 10.55
CA ASP A 178 -19.58 -5.08 11.00
C ASP A 178 -19.31 -6.00 9.79
N PRO A 179 -18.99 -7.28 10.01
CA PRO A 179 -18.73 -8.24 8.94
C PRO A 179 -19.86 -8.37 7.90
N ALA A 180 -21.12 -8.15 8.28
CA ALA A 180 -22.24 -8.23 7.35
C ALA A 180 -22.26 -7.00 6.42
N ILE A 181 -22.03 -5.80 6.95
CA ILE A 181 -21.96 -4.55 6.18
C ILE A 181 -20.80 -4.59 5.17
N VAL A 182 -19.64 -5.12 5.55
CA VAL A 182 -18.44 -5.13 4.69
C VAL A 182 -18.30 -6.37 3.80
N ARG A 183 -19.25 -7.32 3.86
CA ARG A 183 -19.11 -8.65 3.27
C ARG A 183 -18.61 -8.61 1.82
N GLU A 184 -19.20 -7.76 1.00
CA GLU A 184 -19.01 -7.72 -0.46
C GLU A 184 -18.40 -6.41 -0.97
N ILE A 185 -18.06 -5.45 -0.09
CA ILE A 185 -17.59 -4.13 -0.53
C ILE A 185 -16.29 -4.19 -1.33
N HIS A 186 -15.47 -5.22 -1.11
CA HIS A 186 -14.22 -5.49 -1.83
C HIS A 186 -14.43 -5.74 -3.34
N MET A 187 -15.64 -6.10 -3.76
CA MET A 187 -16.02 -6.27 -5.17
C MET A 187 -16.30 -4.94 -5.87
N SER A 188 -16.45 -3.86 -5.10
CA SER A 188 -16.80 -2.53 -5.60
C SER A 188 -15.60 -1.59 -5.56
N GLY A 189 -15.42 -0.81 -6.62
CA GLY A 189 -14.46 0.29 -6.65
C GLY A 189 -14.82 1.43 -5.69
N GLY A 190 -13.90 2.38 -5.54
CA GLY A 190 -14.10 3.55 -4.67
C GLY A 190 -14.10 3.20 -3.18
N THR A 191 -14.87 3.95 -2.39
CA THR A 191 -14.97 3.78 -0.94
C THR A 191 -16.39 3.97 -0.44
N ILE A 192 -16.88 3.06 0.41
CA ILE A 192 -18.19 3.20 1.10
C ILE A 192 -18.22 4.36 2.10
N LEU A 193 -17.04 4.86 2.49
CA LEU A 193 -16.93 5.93 3.47
C LEU A 193 -16.99 7.31 2.83
N VAL A 194 -16.87 7.46 1.51
CA VAL A 194 -16.68 8.79 0.87
C VAL A 194 -15.38 9.45 1.36
N SER A 195 -14.49 9.77 0.43
CA SER A 195 -13.22 10.40 0.76
C SER A 195 -13.32 11.92 0.58
N ASP A 196 -12.66 12.68 1.47
CA ASP A 196 -12.52 14.14 1.39
C ASP A 196 -11.04 14.53 1.58
N ARG A 197 -10.68 15.74 1.14
CA ARG A 197 -9.37 16.39 1.32
C ARG A 197 -9.36 17.43 2.44
N GLY A 198 -10.51 17.75 3.04
CA GLY A 198 -10.57 18.72 4.14
C GLY A 198 -9.82 18.25 5.39
N ASN A 199 -9.17 19.21 6.06
CA ASN A 199 -8.36 18.99 7.26
C ASN A 199 -8.85 19.92 8.38
N PRO A 200 -9.74 19.46 9.28
CA PRO A 200 -10.08 20.22 10.46
C PRO A 200 -8.87 20.29 11.41
N PRO A 201 -8.88 21.18 12.42
CA PRO A 201 -7.80 21.26 13.40
C PRO A 201 -7.54 19.89 14.09
N CYS A 202 -6.27 19.49 14.21
CA CYS A 202 -5.90 18.20 14.83
C CYS A 202 -6.50 18.02 16.22
N SER A 203 -6.63 19.12 16.98
CA SER A 203 -7.14 19.16 18.34
C SER A 203 -8.61 18.79 18.41
N GLU A 204 -9.40 19.19 17.41
CA GLU A 204 -10.82 18.82 17.33
C GLU A 204 -11.00 17.33 17.05
N VAL A 205 -10.19 16.78 16.14
CA VAL A 205 -10.21 15.34 15.85
C VAL A 205 -9.72 14.55 17.07
N ALA A 206 -8.65 14.98 17.72
CA ALA A 206 -8.14 14.36 18.94
C ALA A 206 -9.18 14.38 20.07
N GLN A 207 -9.86 15.52 20.27
CA GLN A 207 -10.93 15.62 21.27
C GLN A 207 -12.10 14.71 20.91
N THR A 208 -12.49 14.64 19.64
CA THR A 208 -13.54 13.73 19.16
C THR A 208 -13.20 12.26 19.44
N LEU A 209 -11.95 11.85 19.22
CA LEU A 209 -11.46 10.50 19.51
C LEU A 209 -11.54 10.19 21.01
N LYS A 210 -11.23 11.18 21.86
CA LYS A 210 -11.34 11.06 23.32
C LYS A 210 -12.79 10.99 23.78
N ASP A 211 -13.65 11.88 23.31
CA ASP A 211 -15.08 11.96 23.68
C ASP A 211 -15.84 10.68 23.31
N ARG A 212 -15.39 10.00 22.24
CA ARG A 212 -15.96 8.73 21.77
C ARG A 212 -15.22 7.49 22.26
N ASP A 213 -14.24 7.65 23.15
CA ASP A 213 -13.47 6.56 23.74
C ASP A 213 -12.86 5.63 22.65
N VAL A 214 -12.15 6.22 21.68
CA VAL A 214 -11.54 5.52 20.54
C VAL A 214 -10.09 5.12 20.85
N GLN A 215 -9.81 3.81 20.86
CA GLN A 215 -8.46 3.26 21.05
C GLN A 215 -7.71 3.03 19.74
N HIS A 216 -8.42 2.81 18.63
CA HIS A 216 -7.81 2.53 17.34
C HIS A 216 -8.34 3.47 16.26
N PHE A 217 -7.47 4.31 15.72
CA PHE A 217 -7.80 5.21 14.62
C PHE A 217 -7.03 4.82 13.37
N PHE A 218 -7.73 4.30 12.36
CA PHE A 218 -7.16 3.90 11.08
C PHE A 218 -7.39 4.99 10.03
N VAL A 219 -6.30 5.52 9.48
CA VAL A 219 -6.30 6.54 8.44
C VAL A 219 -5.83 5.92 7.13
N ILE A 220 -6.74 5.68 6.19
CA ILE A 220 -6.39 5.18 4.86
C ILE A 220 -6.22 6.37 3.92
N GLY A 221 -4.98 6.67 3.51
CA GLY A 221 -4.68 7.97 2.89
C GLY A 221 -3.33 8.07 2.20
N GLY A 222 -3.10 9.19 1.51
CA GLY A 222 -1.79 9.51 0.90
C GLY A 222 -0.88 10.31 1.84
N ASP A 223 0.19 10.91 1.32
CA ASP A 223 1.17 11.68 2.10
C ASP A 223 0.54 12.73 3.04
N GLY A 224 -0.32 13.61 2.50
CA GLY A 224 -0.99 14.64 3.29
C GLY A 224 -1.87 14.06 4.42
N SER A 225 -2.47 12.90 4.20
CA SER A 225 -3.25 12.21 5.23
C SER A 225 -2.34 11.66 6.33
N HIS A 226 -1.19 11.07 6.00
CA HIS A 226 -0.28 10.56 7.04
C HIS A 226 0.38 11.67 7.86
N ARG A 227 0.61 12.84 7.25
CA ARG A 227 1.00 14.04 7.99
C ARG A 227 -0.06 14.45 9.00
N GLY A 228 -1.33 14.50 8.58
CA GLY A 228 -2.46 14.75 9.47
C GLY A 228 -2.59 13.70 10.57
N ALA A 229 -2.38 12.41 10.26
CA ALA A 229 -2.40 11.34 11.24
C ALA A 229 -1.32 11.53 12.33
N MET A 230 -0.12 11.95 11.94
CA MET A 230 0.97 12.25 12.88
C MET A 230 0.65 13.47 13.76
N GLU A 231 0.05 14.51 13.20
CA GLU A 231 -0.39 15.68 13.98
C GLU A 231 -1.50 15.32 14.96
N ILE A 232 -2.51 14.58 14.50
CA ILE A 232 -3.59 14.07 15.36
C ILE A 232 -3.01 13.22 16.49
N PHE A 233 -2.09 12.30 16.19
CA PHE A 233 -1.41 11.50 17.22
C PHE A 233 -0.77 12.38 18.30
N LYS A 234 -0.01 13.42 17.91
CA LYS A 234 0.58 14.37 18.87
C LYS A 234 -0.47 15.07 19.71
N CYS A 235 -1.56 15.52 19.09
CA CYS A 235 -2.65 16.21 19.79
C CYS A 235 -3.39 15.25 20.75
N THR A 236 -3.55 13.98 20.37
CA THR A 236 -4.15 12.90 21.20
C THR A 236 -3.27 12.52 22.39
N ASP A 237 -1.95 12.46 22.17
CA ASP A 237 -0.96 12.23 23.22
C ASP A 237 -0.92 13.37 24.24
N GLN A 238 -0.96 14.62 23.78
CA GLN A 238 -0.99 15.82 24.65
C GLN A 238 -2.20 15.86 25.58
N ILE A 239 -3.37 15.39 25.12
CA ILE A 239 -4.58 15.31 25.95
C ILE A 239 -4.67 14.03 26.80
N GLY A 240 -3.61 13.22 26.80
CA GLY A 240 -3.48 11.99 27.59
C GLY A 240 -4.46 10.89 27.18
N HIS A 241 -4.89 10.86 25.92
CA HIS A 241 -5.81 9.83 25.44
C HIS A 241 -5.03 8.67 24.83
N ASN A 242 -5.19 7.47 25.41
CA ASN A 242 -4.51 6.28 24.93
C ASN A 242 -5.15 5.76 23.63
N CYS A 243 -4.62 6.22 22.49
CA CYS A 243 -5.15 5.91 21.17
C CYS A 243 -4.01 5.61 20.18
N SER A 244 -4.13 4.47 19.51
CA SER A 244 -3.26 4.08 18.40
C SER A 244 -3.75 4.69 17.10
N VAL A 245 -2.98 5.63 16.56
CA VAL A 245 -3.21 6.19 15.22
C VAL A 245 -2.37 5.40 14.21
N VAL A 246 -3.04 4.77 13.24
CA VAL A 246 -2.44 3.88 12.24
C VAL A 246 -2.69 4.43 10.85
N GLY A 247 -1.61 4.81 10.16
CA GLY A 247 -1.66 5.21 8.76
C GLY A 247 -1.58 3.99 7.82
N VAL A 248 -2.54 3.88 6.90
CA VAL A 248 -2.54 2.89 5.82
C VAL A 248 -2.22 3.59 4.49
N PRO A 249 -1.04 3.35 3.88
CA PRO A 249 -0.54 4.07 2.71
C PRO A 249 -1.33 3.75 1.44
N LYS A 250 -2.03 4.75 0.92
CA LYS A 250 -2.91 4.71 -0.24
C LYS A 250 -2.50 5.74 -1.29
N THR A 251 -1.97 5.28 -2.41
CA THR A 251 -1.63 6.12 -3.56
C THR A 251 -1.56 5.26 -4.82
N ILE A 252 -2.03 5.79 -5.95
CA ILE A 252 -1.79 5.19 -7.26
C ILE A 252 -0.43 5.62 -7.82
N ASP A 253 0.20 6.65 -7.24
CA ASP A 253 1.43 7.24 -7.77
C ASP A 253 2.66 6.38 -7.41
N ASN A 254 2.51 5.40 -6.50
CA ASN A 254 3.59 4.58 -5.92
C ASN A 254 4.75 5.41 -5.35
N ASP A 255 4.41 6.55 -4.75
CA ASP A 255 5.35 7.59 -4.27
C ASP A 255 5.65 7.51 -2.77
N VAL A 256 5.25 6.42 -2.09
CA VAL A 256 5.52 6.24 -0.67
C VAL A 256 6.91 5.63 -0.47
N PRO A 257 7.85 6.36 0.18
CA PRO A 257 9.18 5.84 0.44
C PRO A 257 9.12 4.51 1.20
N LEU A 258 10.15 3.67 0.99
CA LEU A 258 10.36 2.40 1.69
C LEU A 258 9.39 1.27 1.32
N LEU A 259 8.24 1.58 0.73
CA LEU A 259 7.40 0.59 0.09
C LEU A 259 7.95 0.30 -1.32
N ASP A 260 7.83 -0.96 -1.75
CA ASP A 260 8.10 -1.34 -3.13
C ASP A 260 6.88 -1.02 -4.01
N GLN A 261 5.69 -1.23 -3.45
CA GLN A 261 4.44 -1.10 -4.17
C GLN A 261 3.31 -0.68 -3.23
N THR A 262 2.54 0.33 -3.64
CA THR A 262 1.31 0.77 -2.96
C THR A 262 0.10 0.11 -3.58
N PHE A 263 -0.92 -0.18 -2.77
CA PHE A 263 -2.15 -0.76 -3.29
C PHE A 263 -2.84 0.22 -4.24
N GLY A 264 -3.46 -0.33 -5.29
CA GLY A 264 -4.12 0.42 -6.36
C GLY A 264 -3.19 0.86 -7.51
N PHE A 265 -1.87 0.78 -7.36
CA PHE A 265 -0.91 1.04 -8.43
C PHE A 265 -1.09 0.10 -9.63
N ASP A 266 -1.21 -1.21 -9.40
CA ASP A 266 -1.36 -2.19 -10.50
C ASP A 266 -2.65 -2.00 -11.29
N THR A 267 -3.75 -1.73 -10.57
CA THR A 267 -5.02 -1.43 -11.22
C THR A 267 -4.92 -0.13 -12.02
N ALA A 268 -4.25 0.90 -11.50
CA ALA A 268 -4.03 2.15 -12.22
C ALA A 268 -3.19 1.94 -13.50
N CYS A 269 -2.14 1.12 -13.44
CA CYS A 269 -1.33 0.75 -14.60
C CYS A 269 -2.15 -0.03 -15.65
N THR A 270 -3.00 -0.95 -15.19
CA THR A 270 -3.89 -1.74 -16.07
C THR A 270 -4.89 -0.85 -16.80
N GLU A 271 -5.50 0.13 -16.12
CA GLU A 271 -6.40 1.08 -16.76
C GLU A 271 -5.66 2.07 -17.67
N ALA A 272 -4.46 2.51 -17.29
CA ALA A 272 -3.61 3.36 -18.13
C ALA A 272 -3.25 2.67 -19.45
N LEU A 273 -2.95 1.35 -19.41
CA LEU A 273 -2.67 0.56 -20.60
C LEU A 273 -3.84 0.60 -21.60
N LYS A 274 -5.08 0.45 -21.13
CA LYS A 274 -6.26 0.52 -22.01
C LYS A 274 -6.39 1.87 -22.72
N ALA A 275 -6.06 2.96 -22.04
CA ALA A 275 -6.06 4.30 -22.63
C ALA A 275 -4.97 4.46 -23.70
N VAL A 276 -3.78 3.93 -23.44
CA VAL A 276 -2.67 3.90 -24.42
C VAL A 276 -3.04 3.07 -25.64
N ASP A 277 -3.58 1.87 -25.44
CA ASP A 277 -3.97 0.98 -26.55
C ASP A 277 -5.08 1.61 -27.40
N SER A 278 -6.04 2.29 -26.77
CA SER A 278 -7.09 3.05 -27.49
C SER A 278 -6.50 4.18 -28.33
N ALA A 279 -5.55 4.94 -27.77
CA ALA A 279 -4.85 5.99 -28.50
C ALA A 279 -3.99 5.45 -29.65
N TYR A 280 -3.38 4.27 -29.49
CA TYR A 280 -2.64 3.60 -30.56
C TYR A 280 -3.55 3.17 -31.71
N VAL A 281 -4.70 2.57 -31.42
CA VAL A 281 -5.69 2.20 -32.44
C VAL A 281 -6.14 3.44 -33.22
N GLU A 282 -6.44 4.54 -32.54
CA GLU A 282 -6.82 5.80 -33.19
C GLU A 282 -5.68 6.36 -34.05
N ALA A 283 -4.46 6.39 -33.52
CA ALA A 283 -3.28 6.94 -34.21
C ALA A 283 -2.93 6.16 -35.49
N THR A 284 -3.13 4.83 -35.48
CA THR A 284 -2.80 3.97 -36.63
C THR A 284 -3.91 3.88 -37.67
N CYS A 285 -5.18 4.03 -37.27
CA CYS A 285 -6.31 3.99 -38.19
C CYS A 285 -6.52 5.31 -38.95
N ASN A 286 -6.03 6.44 -38.42
CA ASN A 286 -6.18 7.75 -39.04
C ASN A 286 -4.88 8.24 -39.70
N ALA A 287 -5.00 8.80 -40.90
CA ALA A 287 -3.86 9.32 -41.63
C ALA A 287 -3.23 10.53 -40.91
N ASN A 288 -1.92 10.47 -40.66
CA ASN A 288 -1.14 11.53 -40.01
C ASN A 288 -1.67 11.91 -38.60
N CYS A 289 -2.05 10.91 -37.81
CA CYS A 289 -2.60 11.12 -36.47
C CYS A 289 -1.56 10.98 -35.34
N ILE A 290 -1.72 11.73 -34.27
CA ILE A 290 -0.92 11.63 -33.05
C ILE A 290 -1.85 11.27 -31.89
N GLY A 291 -1.61 10.12 -31.26
CA GLY A 291 -2.28 9.71 -30.03
C GLY A 291 -1.52 10.28 -28.83
N LEU A 292 -2.09 11.23 -28.11
CA LEU A 292 -1.49 11.81 -26.91
C LEU A 292 -2.27 11.37 -25.66
N VAL A 293 -1.61 10.67 -24.75
CA VAL A 293 -2.20 10.17 -23.51
C VAL A 293 -1.51 10.81 -22.31
N LYS A 294 -2.25 11.65 -21.57
CA LYS A 294 -1.80 12.20 -20.29
C LYS A 294 -2.24 11.27 -19.16
N LEU A 295 -1.28 10.72 -18.41
CA LEU A 295 -1.52 9.78 -17.32
C LEU A 295 -1.32 10.45 -15.95
N MET A 296 -2.07 9.97 -14.95
CA MET A 296 -1.91 10.37 -13.55
C MET A 296 -0.51 9.99 -13.02
N GLY A 297 -0.13 10.58 -11.89
CA GLY A 297 1.14 10.26 -11.22
C GLY A 297 1.70 11.44 -10.42
N ARG A 298 1.03 12.60 -10.42
CA ARG A 298 1.53 13.86 -9.86
C ARG A 298 2.97 14.16 -10.29
N HIS A 299 3.95 13.92 -9.42
CA HIS A 299 5.38 14.19 -9.67
C HIS A 299 6.20 12.91 -9.94
N CYS A 300 5.53 11.76 -10.13
CA CYS A 300 6.15 10.46 -10.34
C CYS A 300 5.71 9.87 -11.67
N GLY A 301 6.69 9.47 -12.48
CA GLY A 301 6.52 8.86 -13.79
C GLY A 301 6.18 7.37 -13.77
N PHE A 302 5.97 6.74 -12.60
CA PHE A 302 5.86 5.28 -12.50
C PHE A 302 4.71 4.69 -13.34
N ILE A 303 3.50 5.29 -13.29
CA ILE A 303 2.37 4.81 -14.09
C ILE A 303 2.68 4.93 -15.58
N ALA A 304 3.19 6.09 -16.02
CA ALA A 304 3.52 6.35 -17.42
C ALA A 304 4.61 5.40 -17.94
N MET A 305 5.64 5.15 -17.14
CA MET A 305 6.72 4.23 -17.47
C MET A 305 6.19 2.78 -17.57
N HIS A 306 5.42 2.33 -16.58
CA HIS A 306 4.86 0.97 -16.57
C HIS A 306 3.89 0.74 -17.74
N ALA A 307 3.02 1.71 -18.03
CA ALA A 307 2.10 1.62 -19.17
C ALA A 307 2.85 1.57 -20.51
N THR A 308 3.87 2.43 -20.68
CA THR A 308 4.71 2.48 -21.88
C THR A 308 5.44 1.16 -22.11
N LEU A 309 6.12 0.64 -21.08
CA LEU A 309 6.85 -0.64 -21.17
C LEU A 309 5.93 -1.82 -21.47
N SER A 310 4.69 -1.79 -20.95
CA SER A 310 3.71 -2.86 -21.14
C SER A 310 3.09 -2.84 -22.54
N SER A 311 2.73 -1.66 -23.05
CA SER A 311 2.09 -1.51 -24.36
C SER A 311 3.04 -1.80 -25.53
N ARG A 312 4.34 -1.45 -25.42
CA ARG A 312 5.35 -1.53 -26.50
C ARG A 312 5.05 -0.70 -27.77
N HIS A 313 3.89 -0.04 -27.83
CA HIS A 313 3.45 0.78 -28.96
C HIS A 313 3.71 2.28 -28.80
N VAL A 314 4.19 2.70 -27.63
CA VAL A 314 4.49 4.11 -27.33
C VAL A 314 5.80 4.52 -27.99
N ASP A 315 5.77 5.59 -28.78
CA ASP A 315 6.95 6.13 -29.45
C ASP A 315 7.72 7.12 -28.57
N VAL A 316 7.00 7.92 -27.77
CA VAL A 316 7.59 8.94 -26.87
C VAL A 316 6.94 8.83 -25.49
N CYS A 317 7.75 8.68 -24.45
CA CYS A 317 7.31 8.72 -23.06
C CYS A 317 7.98 9.90 -22.36
N LEU A 318 7.18 10.81 -21.82
CA LEU A 318 7.65 11.97 -21.06
C LEU A 318 7.38 11.74 -19.57
N LEU A 319 8.43 11.87 -18.76
CA LEU A 319 8.43 11.61 -17.32
C LEU A 319 8.97 12.84 -16.57
N PRO A 320 8.40 13.19 -15.39
CA PRO A 320 8.84 14.34 -14.60
C PRO A 320 10.27 14.18 -14.07
N GLU A 321 10.80 12.96 -14.03
CA GLU A 321 12.18 12.67 -13.62
C GLU A 321 13.24 12.99 -14.70
N MET A 322 12.81 13.36 -15.93
CA MET A 322 13.70 13.62 -17.06
C MET A 322 13.75 15.12 -17.39
N ASP A 323 14.91 15.61 -17.81
CA ASP A 323 15.03 16.94 -18.41
C ASP A 323 14.41 16.93 -19.81
N ILE A 324 13.21 17.51 -19.95
CA ILE A 324 12.45 17.53 -21.20
C ILE A 324 12.80 18.79 -21.99
N ASP A 325 13.40 18.61 -23.17
CA ASP A 325 13.62 19.64 -24.18
C ASP A 325 12.52 19.56 -25.24
N ALA A 326 11.59 20.52 -25.22
CA ALA A 326 10.42 20.53 -26.09
C ALA A 326 10.80 20.58 -27.58
N GLU A 327 11.87 21.28 -27.96
CA GLU A 327 12.30 21.38 -29.36
C GLU A 327 12.77 20.02 -29.87
N LYS A 328 13.59 19.31 -29.07
CA LYS A 328 14.04 17.95 -29.42
C LYS A 328 12.89 16.96 -29.53
N VAL A 329 11.90 17.07 -28.64
CA VAL A 329 10.70 16.22 -28.71
C VAL A 329 9.92 16.49 -29.99
N LEU A 330 9.72 17.76 -30.35
CA LEU A 330 9.02 18.15 -31.58
C LEU A 330 9.75 17.66 -32.84
N ASP A 331 11.07 17.80 -32.89
CA ASP A 331 11.89 17.31 -34.00
C ASP A 331 11.77 15.78 -34.15
N HIS A 332 11.85 15.06 -33.03
CA HIS A 332 11.68 13.61 -33.02
C HIS A 332 10.29 13.17 -33.48
N VAL A 333 9.23 13.85 -33.02
CA VAL A 333 7.85 13.58 -33.44
C VAL A 333 7.67 13.90 -34.93
N ALA A 334 8.24 15.00 -35.43
CA ALA A 334 8.19 15.33 -36.85
C ALA A 334 8.87 14.25 -37.72
N ASP A 335 9.99 13.69 -37.27
CA ASP A 335 10.66 12.56 -37.92
C ASP A 335 9.82 11.27 -37.89
N LEU A 336 9.11 11.00 -36.79
CA LEU A 336 8.16 9.89 -36.70
C LEU A 336 7.00 10.07 -37.67
N MET A 337 6.40 11.26 -37.75
CA MET A 337 5.32 11.56 -38.69
C MET A 337 5.77 11.42 -40.14
N ARG A 338 7.01 11.77 -40.48
CA ARG A 338 7.56 11.56 -41.83
C ARG A 338 7.74 10.08 -42.17
N ARG A 339 8.19 9.24 -41.23
CA ARG A 339 8.49 7.81 -41.45
C ARG A 339 7.29 6.87 -41.28
N LYS A 340 6.56 7.02 -40.17
CA LYS A 340 5.46 6.13 -39.74
C LYS A 340 4.06 6.66 -40.07
N LYS A 341 3.93 7.97 -40.33
CA LYS A 341 2.64 8.66 -40.53
C LYS A 341 1.70 8.62 -39.32
N HIS A 342 2.21 8.23 -38.16
CA HIS A 342 1.53 8.30 -36.87
C HIS A 342 2.57 8.35 -35.74
N ALA A 343 2.14 8.77 -34.55
CA ALA A 343 2.93 8.69 -33.33
C ALA A 343 2.04 8.50 -32.11
N VAL A 344 2.51 7.72 -31.12
CA VAL A 344 1.88 7.62 -29.80
C VAL A 344 2.79 8.22 -28.73
N ILE A 345 2.26 9.18 -28.00
CA ILE A 345 2.96 9.95 -26.98
C ILE A 345 2.25 9.75 -25.65
N VAL A 346 3.00 9.31 -24.64
CA VAL A 346 2.53 9.22 -23.25
C VAL A 346 3.22 10.29 -22.43
N VAL A 347 2.44 11.02 -21.63
CA VAL A 347 2.94 12.12 -20.79
C VAL A 347 2.45 11.91 -19.37
N ALA A 348 3.39 11.87 -18.41
CA ALA A 348 3.05 11.84 -16.99
C ALA A 348 2.50 13.21 -16.53
N GLU A 349 1.62 13.20 -15.53
CA GLU A 349 0.84 14.36 -15.07
C GLU A 349 1.68 15.63 -14.82
N GLY A 350 2.84 15.45 -14.19
CA GLY A 350 3.73 16.52 -13.76
C GLY A 350 4.83 16.91 -14.74
N CYS A 351 4.76 16.45 -16.00
CA CYS A 351 5.59 16.96 -17.10
C CYS A 351 5.09 18.32 -17.60
#